data_AF-R7YVR1-F1
#
_entry.id   AF-R7YVR1-F1
#
_cell.length_a   1.000
_cell.length_b   1.000
_cell.length_c   1.000
_cell.angle_alpha   90.00
_cell.angle_beta   90.00
_cell.angle_gamma   90.00
#
_symmetry.space_group_name_H-M   'P 1'
#
loop_
_entity.id
_entity.type
_entity.pdbx_description
1 polymer ?
#
loop_
_entity_poly.entity_id
_entity_poly.type
_entity_poly.pdbx_seq_one_letter_code
_entity_poly.pdbx_strand_id
1 'polypeptide(L)'
;MEMNRISPPFSRAHQLCSDFDPHEAKGSANEIRPPAAALPGQPCILLSDCIRTKQFLIKEFWAHDLEVMAPRLWVMSTQSSANVNPLHRQKVKGREIVVTEDPRLHLVWIHDRIFIKPLPRYLLSHAFWEQFLLSKSSTLTDRRDTIRKAAMGYLRTYRHLIQHESDFVIAQQDHLRLVPKDVLLWRVKTVAT
;
A
#
# COMPACT_ATOMS: atom_id res chain seq x y z
N MET A 1 28.31 9.33 -11.56
CA MET A 1 26.98 8.76 -11.87
C MET A 1 26.54 7.92 -10.69
N GLU A 2 25.79 8.52 -9.78
CA GLU A 2 25.32 7.85 -8.57
C GLU A 2 24.21 6.89 -8.97
N MET A 3 24.47 5.57 -8.88
CA MET A 3 23.44 4.56 -9.05
C MET A 3 22.42 4.77 -7.93
N ASN A 4 21.29 5.42 -8.25
CA ASN A 4 20.20 5.69 -7.34
C ASN A 4 19.78 4.36 -6.67
N ARG A 5 20.21 4.13 -5.43
CA ARG A 5 19.99 2.84 -4.75
C ARG A 5 18.50 2.71 -4.48
N ILE A 6 17.86 1.76 -5.15
CA ILE A 6 16.44 1.51 -4.96
C ILE A 6 16.28 0.78 -3.63
N SER A 7 15.71 1.46 -2.64
CA SER A 7 15.44 0.92 -1.31
C SER A 7 13.93 0.85 -1.03
N PRO A 8 13.50 0.07 -0.02
CA PRO A 8 12.15 0.17 0.52
C PRO A 8 11.86 1.61 1.03
N PRO A 9 10.58 2.01 1.10
CA PRO A 9 10.18 3.35 1.54
C PRO A 9 10.35 3.60 3.05
N PHE A 10 10.64 2.57 3.83
CA PHE A 10 10.87 2.61 5.27
C PHE A 10 11.88 1.51 5.64
N SER A 11 12.59 1.65 6.76
CA SER A 11 13.49 0.60 7.24
C SER A 11 12.72 -0.54 7.89
N ARG A 12 13.34 -1.72 8.01
CA ARG A 12 12.73 -2.90 8.64
C ARG A 12 12.22 -2.64 10.07
N ALA A 13 12.93 -1.82 10.84
CA ALA A 13 12.53 -1.43 12.20
C ALA A 13 11.20 -0.65 12.26
N HIS A 14 10.79 -0.04 11.15
CA HIS A 14 9.57 0.76 11.05
C HIS A 14 8.47 0.06 10.24
N GLN A 15 8.64 -1.21 9.89
CA GLN A 15 7.57 -1.95 9.20
C GLN A 15 6.37 -2.10 10.13
N LEU A 16 5.18 -2.07 9.55
CA LEU A 16 3.92 -2.13 10.30
C LEU A 16 3.20 -3.47 10.07
N CYS A 17 3.76 -4.34 9.24
CA CYS A 17 3.30 -5.71 9.02
C CYS A 17 4.49 -6.65 9.01
N SER A 18 4.54 -7.56 9.97
CA SER A 18 5.57 -8.60 10.11
C SER A 18 5.11 -9.97 9.59
N ASP A 19 3.92 -10.07 8.97
CA ASP A 19 3.33 -11.32 8.47
C ASP A 19 4.22 -12.06 7.45
N PHE A 20 5.19 -11.36 6.84
CA PHE A 20 6.18 -11.94 5.92
C PHE A 20 7.57 -12.17 6.53
N ASP A 21 7.82 -11.73 7.76
CA ASP A 21 9.12 -11.97 8.36
C ASP A 21 9.30 -13.48 8.56
N PRO A 22 10.50 -14.03 8.28
CA PRO A 22 10.80 -15.39 8.64
C PRO A 22 10.63 -15.52 10.15
N HIS A 23 9.61 -16.27 10.59
CA HIS A 23 9.50 -16.64 11.99
C HIS A 23 10.76 -17.42 12.34
N GLU A 24 11.55 -16.91 13.29
CA GLU A 24 12.62 -17.70 13.90
C GLU A 24 11.97 -18.94 14.51
N ALA A 25 12.05 -20.05 13.79
CA ALA A 25 11.62 -21.34 14.29
C ALA A 25 12.56 -21.73 15.44
N LYS A 26 12.16 -21.38 16.67
CA LYS A 26 12.75 -21.98 17.86
C LYS A 26 12.36 -23.45 17.88
N GLY A 27 13.24 -24.32 17.40
CA GLY A 27 13.26 -25.73 17.78
C GLY A 27 13.24 -26.75 16.63
N SER A 28 14.30 -27.56 16.64
CA SER A 28 14.44 -28.92 16.11
C SER A 28 14.51 -29.13 14.59
N ALA A 29 15.62 -29.75 14.19
CA ALA A 29 15.87 -30.28 12.86
C ALA A 29 14.89 -31.42 12.54
N ASN A 30 13.86 -31.13 11.77
CA ASN A 30 13.35 -32.02 10.73
C ASN A 30 12.52 -31.19 9.73
N GLU A 31 12.84 -31.33 8.46
CA GLU A 31 12.33 -30.49 7.36
C GLU A 31 10.79 -30.53 7.24
N ILE A 32 10.14 -29.35 7.25
CA ILE A 32 9.12 -28.98 6.26
C ILE A 32 9.31 -27.49 5.95
N ARG A 33 9.59 -27.20 4.67
CA ARG A 33 9.55 -25.88 4.00
C ARG A 33 8.51 -24.95 4.65
N PRO A 34 8.78 -23.64 4.86
CA PRO A 34 7.78 -22.75 5.44
C PRO A 34 6.48 -22.85 4.62
N PRO A 35 5.31 -22.84 5.27
CA PRO A 35 4.03 -23.02 4.60
C PRO A 35 3.95 -22.02 3.46
N ALA A 36 3.32 -22.41 2.35
CA ALA A 36 3.00 -21.55 1.23
C ALA A 36 2.29 -20.30 1.73
N ALA A 37 3.07 -19.28 2.12
CA ALA A 37 2.54 -18.15 2.86
C ALA A 37 1.61 -17.41 1.91
N ALA A 38 0.39 -17.13 2.37
CA ALA A 38 -0.54 -16.31 1.62
C ALA A 38 -0.11 -14.85 1.70
N LEU A 39 -0.45 -14.07 0.69
CA LEU A 39 -0.26 -12.63 0.70
C LEU A 39 -1.09 -12.03 1.86
N PRO A 40 -0.50 -11.23 2.77
CA PRO A 40 -1.21 -10.66 3.92
C PRO A 40 -2.47 -9.89 3.52
N GLY A 41 -3.59 -10.22 4.16
CA GLY A 41 -4.91 -9.69 3.81
C GLY A 41 -5.56 -10.34 2.59
N GLN A 42 -4.89 -11.29 1.93
CA GLN A 42 -5.35 -12.00 0.73
C GLN A 42 -5.12 -13.52 0.88
N PRO A 43 -5.93 -14.21 1.69
CA PRO A 43 -5.69 -15.61 2.07
C PRO A 43 -5.68 -16.59 0.89
N CYS A 44 -6.32 -16.23 -0.23
CA CYS A 44 -6.40 -17.07 -1.43
C CYS A 44 -5.23 -16.89 -2.41
N ILE A 45 -4.31 -15.95 -2.14
CA ILE A 45 -3.18 -15.65 -3.01
C ILE A 45 -1.92 -16.21 -2.38
N LEU A 46 -1.52 -17.41 -2.79
CA LEU A 46 -0.32 -18.07 -2.31
C LEU A 46 0.92 -17.50 -3.00
N LEU A 47 1.93 -17.12 -2.23
CA LEU A 47 3.17 -16.54 -2.77
C LEU A 47 4.00 -17.54 -3.60
N SER A 48 3.78 -18.84 -3.37
CA SER A 48 4.36 -19.90 -4.21
C SER A 48 3.80 -19.90 -5.63
N ASP A 49 2.57 -19.42 -5.83
CA ASP A 49 1.96 -19.26 -7.14
C ASP A 49 2.35 -17.88 -7.71
N CYS A 50 3.51 -17.86 -8.38
CA CYS A 50 4.09 -16.67 -8.95
C CYS A 50 3.20 -16.02 -10.03
N ILE A 51 2.49 -16.84 -10.82
CA ILE A 51 1.64 -16.37 -11.92
C ILE A 51 0.41 -15.67 -11.35
N ARG A 52 -0.30 -16.34 -10.43
CA ARG A 52 -1.49 -15.78 -9.80
C ARG A 52 -1.18 -14.55 -8.97
N THR A 53 -0.08 -14.56 -8.22
CA THR A 53 0.39 -13.40 -7.45
C THR A 53 0.70 -12.22 -8.37
N LYS A 54 1.39 -12.45 -9.49
CA LYS A 54 1.67 -11.41 -10.50
C LYS A 54 0.38 -10.82 -11.07
N GLN A 55 -0.56 -11.67 -11.51
CA GLN A 55 -1.84 -11.22 -12.06
C GLN A 55 -2.64 -10.41 -11.04
N PHE A 56 -2.67 -10.85 -9.78
CA PHE A 56 -3.29 -10.13 -8.69
C PHE A 56 -2.67 -8.75 -8.50
N LEU A 57 -1.34 -8.65 -8.36
CA LEU A 57 -0.65 -7.38 -8.14
C LEU A 57 -0.80 -6.42 -9.33
N ILE A 58 -0.84 -6.93 -10.57
CA ILE A 58 -1.16 -6.11 -11.74
C ILE A 58 -2.57 -5.56 -11.58
N LYS A 59 -3.59 -6.41 -11.36
CA LYS A 59 -4.98 -5.95 -11.23
C LYS A 59 -5.18 -4.95 -10.09
N GLU A 60 -4.46 -5.15 -8.99
CA GLU A 60 -4.54 -4.33 -7.79
C GLU A 60 -4.01 -2.90 -8.01
N PHE A 61 -2.90 -2.77 -8.72
CA PHE A 61 -2.18 -1.50 -8.84
C PHE A 61 -2.34 -0.84 -10.21
N TRP A 62 -2.68 -1.59 -11.25
CA TRP A 62 -2.67 -1.14 -12.63
C TRP A 62 -4.08 -0.82 -13.13
N ALA A 63 -4.32 0.47 -13.37
CA ALA A 63 -5.51 0.97 -14.03
C ALA A 63 -5.14 1.39 -15.46
N HIS A 64 -5.28 0.48 -16.43
CA HIS A 64 -4.83 0.71 -17.81
C HIS A 64 -5.38 2.02 -18.40
N ASP A 65 -6.66 2.29 -18.23
CA ASP A 65 -7.31 3.48 -18.77
C ASP A 65 -6.77 4.77 -18.14
N LEU A 66 -6.48 4.75 -16.82
CA LEU A 66 -5.87 5.88 -16.12
C LEU A 66 -4.43 6.12 -16.58
N GLU A 67 -3.66 5.07 -16.78
CA GLU A 67 -2.26 5.16 -17.24
C GLU A 67 -2.19 5.73 -18.67
N VAL A 68 -3.12 5.34 -19.52
CA VAL A 68 -3.27 5.88 -20.88
C VAL A 68 -3.68 7.37 -20.84
N MET A 69 -4.49 7.77 -19.86
CA MET A 69 -4.98 9.15 -19.70
C MET A 69 -4.02 10.05 -18.91
N ALA A 70 -3.16 9.50 -18.05
CA ALA A 70 -2.32 10.24 -17.12
C ALA A 70 -1.48 11.36 -17.77
N PRO A 71 -0.85 11.16 -18.95
CA PRO A 71 -0.12 12.22 -19.64
C PRO A 71 -0.99 13.39 -20.11
N ARG A 72 -2.31 13.23 -20.14
CA ARG A 72 -3.29 14.25 -20.59
C ARG A 72 -4.01 14.93 -19.43
N LEU A 73 -3.91 14.41 -18.20
CA LEU A 73 -4.65 14.93 -17.04
C LEU A 73 -4.20 16.33 -16.59
N TRP A 74 -3.01 16.79 -17.01
CA TRP A 74 -2.55 18.16 -16.72
C TRP A 74 -3.45 19.23 -17.32
N VAL A 75 -4.19 18.90 -18.40
CA VAL A 75 -5.15 19.83 -19.03
C VAL A 75 -6.38 20.06 -18.14
N MET A 76 -6.74 19.07 -17.32
CA MET A 76 -7.97 19.08 -16.52
C MET A 76 -7.73 19.39 -15.04
N SER A 77 -6.49 19.30 -14.56
CA SER A 77 -6.19 19.45 -13.13
C SER A 77 -4.74 19.86 -12.87
N THR A 78 -4.52 20.58 -11.77
CA THR A 78 -3.17 20.80 -11.25
C THR A 78 -2.60 19.48 -10.73
N GLN A 79 -1.54 18.99 -11.37
CA GLN A 79 -0.83 17.78 -10.96
C GLN A 79 0.01 18.02 -9.69
N SER A 80 -0.67 18.12 -8.55
CA SER A 80 -0.03 18.25 -7.24
C SER A 80 -0.62 17.27 -6.25
N SER A 81 0.22 16.48 -5.59
CA SER A 81 -0.23 15.62 -4.49
C SER A 81 -0.69 16.43 -3.28
N ALA A 82 -0.29 17.70 -3.16
CA ALA A 82 -0.78 18.59 -2.13
C ALA A 82 -2.30 18.85 -2.24
N ASN A 83 -2.91 18.54 -3.39
CA ASN A 83 -4.37 18.59 -3.57
C ASN A 83 -5.12 17.43 -2.87
N VAL A 84 -4.40 16.39 -2.42
CA VAL A 84 -4.98 15.33 -1.59
C VAL A 84 -5.18 15.88 -0.18
N ASN A 85 -6.45 16.13 0.17
CA ASN A 85 -6.79 16.67 1.49
C ASN A 85 -6.80 15.54 2.53
N PRO A 86 -6.32 15.79 3.76
CA PRO A 86 -6.46 14.88 4.90
C PRO A 86 -7.89 14.40 5.12
N LEU A 87 -8.05 13.22 5.73
CA LEU A 87 -9.36 12.58 5.96
C LEU A 87 -10.33 13.45 6.75
N HIS A 88 -9.86 14.13 7.81
CA HIS A 88 -10.68 15.07 8.58
C HIS A 88 -11.14 16.24 7.71
N ARG A 89 -10.29 16.74 6.80
CA ARG A 89 -10.67 17.81 5.85
C ARG A 89 -11.64 17.32 4.78
N GLN A 90 -11.60 16.05 4.38
CA GLN A 90 -12.63 15.48 3.51
C GLN A 90 -14.01 15.59 4.19
N LYS A 91 -14.10 15.24 5.47
CA LYS A 91 -15.33 15.40 6.26
C LYS A 91 -15.76 16.86 6.39
N VAL A 92 -14.83 17.79 6.65
CA VAL A 92 -15.14 19.25 6.69
C VAL A 92 -15.69 19.75 5.35
N LYS A 93 -15.24 19.19 4.22
CA LYS A 93 -15.77 19.49 2.89
C LYS A 93 -17.14 18.84 2.60
N GLY A 94 -17.75 18.19 3.60
CA GLY A 94 -19.00 17.47 3.45
C GLY A 94 -18.87 16.20 2.61
N ARG A 95 -17.67 15.63 2.49
CA ARG A 95 -17.47 14.38 1.72
C ARG A 95 -17.63 13.16 2.61
N GLU A 96 -18.59 12.31 2.26
CA GLU A 96 -18.67 10.92 2.68
C GLU A 96 -17.49 10.13 2.10
N ILE A 97 -16.79 9.37 2.95
CA ILE A 97 -15.69 8.51 2.53
C ILE A 97 -16.27 7.14 2.22
N VAL A 98 -16.16 6.71 0.97
CA VAL A 98 -16.64 5.41 0.49
C VAL A 98 -15.45 4.51 0.19
N VAL A 99 -15.46 3.30 0.74
CA VAL A 99 -14.41 2.31 0.48
C VAL A 99 -14.55 1.74 -0.93
N THR A 100 -13.45 1.62 -1.67
CA THR A 100 -13.40 0.96 -2.98
C THR A 100 -12.21 0.02 -3.07
N GLU A 101 -12.33 -1.14 -3.70
CA GLU A 101 -11.16 -1.97 -4.03
C GLU A 101 -10.61 -1.68 -5.43
N ASP A 102 -11.32 -0.87 -6.23
CA ASP A 102 -10.93 -0.52 -7.59
C ASP A 102 -9.88 0.60 -7.59
N PRO A 103 -8.64 0.35 -8.09
CA PRO A 103 -7.62 1.39 -8.18
C PRO A 103 -8.04 2.59 -9.03
N ARG A 104 -8.97 2.42 -9.98
CA ARG A 104 -9.48 3.50 -10.84
C ARG A 104 -10.25 4.56 -10.08
N LEU A 105 -10.86 4.19 -8.96
CA LEU A 105 -11.70 5.08 -8.17
C LEU A 105 -10.94 5.73 -7.01
N HIS A 106 -9.70 5.32 -6.74
CA HIS A 106 -8.93 5.87 -5.62
C HIS A 106 -8.77 7.40 -5.74
N LEU A 107 -9.30 8.14 -4.76
CA LEU A 107 -9.38 9.60 -4.70
C LEU A 107 -10.32 10.28 -5.71
N VAL A 108 -11.06 9.51 -6.50
CA VAL A 108 -12.15 10.07 -7.33
C VAL A 108 -13.26 10.52 -6.39
N TRP A 109 -13.78 11.72 -6.64
CA TRP A 109 -14.91 12.26 -5.90
C TRP A 109 -16.03 12.61 -6.87
N ILE A 110 -17.26 12.35 -6.46
CA ILE A 110 -18.48 12.67 -7.20
C ILE A 110 -19.51 13.16 -6.18
N HIS A 111 -20.09 14.33 -6.42
CA HIS A 111 -20.97 15.00 -5.48
C HIS A 111 -20.32 15.15 -4.09
N ASP A 112 -20.97 14.61 -3.07
CA ASP A 112 -20.59 14.56 -1.66
C ASP A 112 -19.81 13.29 -1.30
N ARG A 113 -19.30 12.52 -2.27
CA ARG A 113 -18.58 11.27 -2.01
C ARG A 113 -17.15 11.32 -2.49
N ILE A 114 -16.25 10.73 -1.74
CA ILE A 114 -14.88 10.43 -2.16
C ILE A 114 -14.61 8.94 -1.99
N PHE A 115 -14.15 8.29 -3.06
CA PHE A 115 -13.80 6.89 -3.02
C PHE A 115 -12.34 6.72 -2.60
N ILE A 116 -12.09 5.92 -1.57
CA ILE A 116 -10.74 5.65 -1.08
C ILE A 116 -10.53 4.16 -0.98
N LYS A 117 -9.45 3.70 -1.63
CA LYS A 117 -9.01 2.31 -1.56
C LYS A 117 -8.21 2.05 -0.28
N PRO A 118 -8.54 1.02 0.52
CA PRO A 118 -7.79 0.66 1.71
C PRO A 118 -6.32 0.41 1.40
N LEU A 119 -5.44 0.74 2.35
CA LEU A 119 -4.01 0.50 2.20
C LEU A 119 -3.74 -1.00 2.26
N PRO A 120 -3.23 -1.64 1.18
CA PRO A 120 -3.00 -3.08 1.21
C PRO A 120 -1.94 -3.44 2.26
N ARG A 121 -2.27 -4.40 3.13
CA ARG A 121 -1.44 -4.78 4.28
C ARG A 121 -0.02 -5.17 3.90
N TYR A 122 0.17 -5.89 2.80
CA TYR A 122 1.50 -6.29 2.35
C TYR A 122 2.40 -5.12 1.95
N LEU A 123 1.86 -3.93 1.61
CA LEU A 123 2.70 -2.74 1.38
C LEU A 123 3.34 -2.21 2.66
N LEU A 124 2.86 -2.64 3.83
CA LEU A 124 3.39 -2.28 5.14
C LEU A 124 4.50 -3.22 5.61
N SER A 125 4.85 -4.25 4.83
CA SER A 125 5.89 -5.22 5.15
C SER A 125 7.18 -4.92 4.39
N HIS A 126 8.30 -4.80 5.10
CA HIS A 126 9.60 -4.55 4.48
C HIS A 126 10.01 -5.71 3.55
N ALA A 127 9.81 -6.95 4.02
CA ALA A 127 10.13 -8.16 3.27
C ALA A 127 9.39 -8.22 1.93
N PHE A 128 8.13 -7.77 1.87
CA PHE A 128 7.38 -7.70 0.61
C PHE A 128 8.05 -6.78 -0.41
N TRP A 129 8.51 -5.60 0.01
CA TRP A 129 9.22 -4.67 -0.88
C TRP A 129 10.49 -5.30 -1.43
N GLU A 130 11.32 -5.88 -0.56
CA GLU A 130 12.58 -6.53 -0.96
C GLU A 130 12.36 -7.68 -1.94
N GLN A 131 11.42 -8.59 -1.62
CA GLN A 131 11.19 -9.81 -2.39
C GLN A 131 10.47 -9.56 -3.71
N PHE A 132 9.43 -8.72 -3.73
CA PHE A 132 8.53 -8.60 -4.87
C PHE A 132 8.77 -7.34 -5.70
N LEU A 133 9.09 -6.20 -5.09
CA LEU A 133 9.17 -4.92 -5.79
C LEU A 133 10.61 -4.48 -6.13
N LEU A 134 11.61 -4.98 -5.39
CA LEU A 134 13.00 -4.56 -5.52
C LEU A 134 13.90 -5.64 -6.10
N SER A 135 13.68 -6.91 -5.76
CA SER A 135 14.49 -8.02 -6.27
C SER A 135 14.47 -8.09 -7.81
N LYS A 136 15.66 -8.30 -8.40
CA LYS A 136 15.81 -8.54 -9.85
C LYS A 136 15.27 -9.92 -10.25
N SER A 137 15.26 -10.87 -9.32
CA SER A 137 14.72 -12.22 -9.50
C SER A 137 13.22 -12.31 -9.18
N SER A 138 12.54 -11.17 -8.99
CA SER A 138 11.12 -11.14 -8.67
C SER A 138 10.26 -11.66 -9.83
N THR A 139 9.14 -12.28 -9.47
CA THR A 139 8.15 -12.86 -10.39
C THR A 139 7.45 -11.81 -11.26
N LEU A 140 7.58 -10.53 -10.91
CA LEU A 140 6.95 -9.39 -11.60
C LEU A 140 7.71 -8.93 -12.86
N THR A 141 8.95 -9.40 -13.06
CA THR A 141 9.85 -9.16 -14.21
C THR A 141 9.58 -7.87 -15.00
N ASP A 142 8.72 -7.90 -16.02
CA ASP A 142 8.45 -6.81 -16.97
C ASP A 142 7.55 -5.68 -16.42
N ARG A 143 6.74 -5.95 -15.39
CA ARG A 143 5.82 -4.98 -14.78
C ARG A 143 6.26 -4.49 -13.41
N ARG A 144 7.40 -4.99 -12.91
CA ARG A 144 7.90 -4.69 -11.56
C ARG A 144 8.05 -3.19 -11.30
N ASP A 145 8.73 -2.48 -12.20
CA ASP A 145 9.00 -1.05 -12.00
C ASP A 145 7.71 -0.22 -11.99
N THR A 146 6.74 -0.62 -12.81
CA THR A 146 5.42 -0.03 -12.88
C THR A 146 4.62 -0.27 -11.60
N ILE A 147 4.52 -1.52 -11.15
CA ILE A 147 3.83 -1.88 -9.90
C ILE A 147 4.49 -1.18 -8.71
N ARG A 148 5.82 -1.11 -8.68
CA ARG A 148 6.57 -0.38 -7.65
C ARG A 148 6.22 1.11 -7.64
N LYS A 149 6.17 1.76 -8.80
CA LYS A 149 5.77 3.18 -8.91
C LYS A 149 4.34 3.39 -8.42
N ALA A 150 3.42 2.52 -8.80
CA ALA A 150 2.03 2.57 -8.34
C ALA A 150 1.92 2.37 -6.82
N ALA A 151 2.59 1.35 -6.26
CA ALA A 151 2.64 1.10 -4.81
C ALA A 151 3.22 2.29 -4.04
N MET A 152 4.28 2.93 -4.56
CA MET A 152 4.83 4.17 -4.00
C MET A 152 3.82 5.33 -4.07
N GLY A 153 3.07 5.43 -5.17
CA GLY A 153 1.96 6.38 -5.33
C GLY A 153 0.89 6.19 -4.26
N TYR A 154 0.50 4.95 -3.97
CA TYR A 154 -0.44 4.63 -2.90
C TYR A 154 0.06 5.07 -1.52
N LEU A 155 1.30 4.73 -1.16
CA LEU A 155 1.89 5.17 0.10
C LEU A 155 1.98 6.70 0.19
N ARG A 156 2.32 7.36 -0.92
CA ARG A 156 2.32 8.82 -1.01
C ARG A 156 0.93 9.39 -0.76
N THR A 157 -0.12 8.80 -1.32
CA THR A 157 -1.51 9.24 -1.06
C THR A 157 -1.86 9.13 0.42
N TYR A 158 -1.55 8.00 1.05
CA TYR A 158 -1.82 7.80 2.48
C TYR A 158 -1.08 8.77 3.39
N ARG A 159 0.15 9.16 3.02
CA ARG A 159 0.88 10.24 3.71
C ARG A 159 0.14 11.59 3.68
N HIS A 160 -0.64 11.88 2.64
CA HIS A 160 -1.42 13.13 2.56
C HIS A 160 -2.81 12.98 3.21
N LEU A 161 -3.41 11.80 3.14
CA LEU A 161 -4.68 11.49 3.80
C LEU A 161 -4.55 11.48 5.33
N ILE A 162 -3.41 11.04 5.86
CA ILE A 162 -3.17 10.89 7.30
C ILE A 162 -2.06 11.85 7.73
N GLN A 163 -2.44 13.06 8.16
CA GLN A 163 -1.49 14.08 8.64
C GLN A 163 -1.55 14.26 10.15
N HIS A 164 -2.71 14.00 10.76
CA HIS A 164 -2.94 14.12 12.19
C HIS A 164 -3.42 12.81 12.80
N GLU A 165 -3.34 12.71 14.13
CA GLU A 165 -3.88 11.57 14.89
C GLU A 165 -5.38 11.38 14.62
N SER A 166 -6.13 12.47 14.49
CA SER A 166 -7.55 12.43 14.13
C SER A 166 -7.81 11.78 12.77
N ASP A 167 -6.95 12.02 11.77
CA ASP A 167 -7.05 11.34 10.46
C ASP A 167 -6.82 9.84 10.60
N PHE A 168 -5.85 9.45 11.43
CA PHE A 168 -5.54 8.05 11.65
C PHE A 168 -6.67 7.32 12.37
N VAL A 169 -7.27 7.95 13.38
CA VAL A 169 -8.48 7.44 14.04
C VAL A 169 -9.60 7.28 13.03
N ILE A 170 -9.81 8.25 12.12
CA ILE A 170 -10.78 8.14 11.02
C ILE A 170 -10.44 6.94 10.13
N ALA A 171 -9.18 6.79 9.71
CA ALA A 171 -8.74 5.69 8.85
C ALA A 171 -8.97 4.29 9.45
N GLN A 172 -8.97 4.18 10.78
CA GLN A 172 -9.19 2.92 11.50
C GLN A 172 -10.66 2.67 11.90
N GLN A 173 -11.58 3.58 11.58
CA GLN A 173 -13.02 3.40 11.88
C GLN A 173 -13.55 2.10 11.26
N ASP A 174 -14.47 1.43 11.97
CA ASP A 174 -14.93 0.08 11.60
C ASP A 174 -15.56 -0.03 10.22
N HIS A 175 -16.26 1.01 9.79
CA HIS A 175 -16.90 1.07 8.47
C HIS A 175 -15.93 1.48 7.35
N LEU A 176 -14.74 1.99 7.67
CA LEU A 176 -13.77 2.48 6.68
C LEU A 176 -12.59 1.52 6.52
N ARG A 177 -11.95 1.10 7.63
CA ARG A 177 -10.79 0.20 7.67
C ARG A 177 -9.73 0.50 6.59
N LEU A 178 -9.52 1.79 6.31
CA LEU A 178 -8.54 2.25 5.32
C LEU A 178 -7.12 1.91 5.75
N VAL A 179 -6.88 1.86 7.06
CA VAL A 179 -5.66 1.30 7.66
C VAL A 179 -6.07 0.19 8.62
N PRO A 180 -5.33 -0.94 8.67
CA PRO A 180 -5.63 -2.00 9.63
C PRO A 180 -5.60 -1.52 11.09
N LYS A 181 -6.45 -2.08 11.95
CA LYS A 181 -6.57 -1.64 13.36
C LYS A 181 -5.38 -2.03 14.24
N ASP A 182 -4.72 -3.12 13.89
CA ASP A 182 -3.52 -3.63 14.54
C ASP A 182 -2.26 -2.82 14.19
N VAL A 183 -2.33 -1.95 13.19
CA VAL A 183 -1.26 -0.99 12.90
C VAL A 183 -1.31 0.11 13.94
N LEU A 184 -0.20 0.33 14.68
CA LEU A 184 -0.11 1.34 15.73
C LEU A 184 0.82 2.49 15.30
N LEU A 185 0.43 3.24 14.27
CA LEU A 185 1.29 4.25 13.62
C LEU A 185 1.74 5.39 14.56
N TRP A 186 0.96 5.71 15.59
CA TRP A 186 1.24 6.82 16.53
C TRP A 186 1.90 6.38 17.84
N ARG A 187 1.92 5.08 18.16
CA ARG A 187 2.54 4.59 19.41
C ARG A 187 4.04 4.30 19.30
N VAL A 188 4.60 4.37 18.09
CA VAL A 188 6.05 4.11 17.86
C VAL A 188 6.89 5.41 17.93
N LYS A 189 6.29 6.55 18.30
CA LYS A 189 7.03 7.78 18.63
C LYS A 189 6.81 8.19 20.08
N THR A 190 7.20 7.32 21.00
CA THR A 190 7.43 7.75 22.38
C THR A 190 8.74 7.14 22.84
N VAL A 191 9.65 8.03 23.26
CA VAL A 191 11.00 7.77 23.79
C VAL A 191 12.11 7.58 22.76
N ALA A 192 12.48 8.69 22.12
CA ALA A 192 13.90 9.03 22.02
C ALA A 192 14.01 10.55 22.15
N THR A 193 14.59 10.95 23.28
CA THR A 193 15.05 12.28 23.66
C THR A 193 16.04 12.84 22.64
#